data_AF-A0A9F2R5H7-F1
#
_entry.id   AF-A0A9F2R5H7-F1
#
_cell.length_a   1.000
_cell.length_b   1.000
_cell.length_c   1.000
_cell.angle_alpha   90.00
_cell.angle_beta   90.00
_cell.angle_gamma   90.00
#
_symmetry.space_group_name_H-M   'P 1'
#
loop_
_entity.id
_entity.type
_entity.pdbx_description
1 polymer ?
#
loop_
_entity_poly.entity_id
_entity_poly.type
_entity_poly.pdbx_seq_one_letter_code
_entity_poly.pdbx_strand_id
1 'polypeptide(L)'
;MRGVLLASAAEVPQRRVGMWYEILPSAAITYLGLIIPGIATVYIQRFTNNGKNKRMIRDVKDWQALEREKRISSTGFKGLENID
;
A
#
# COMPACT_ATOMS: atom_id res chain seq x y z
N MET A 1 67.05 -19.21 -3.55
CA MET A 1 66.43 -17.92 -3.92
C MET A 1 65.03 -18.21 -4.47
N ARG A 2 64.03 -18.19 -3.59
CA ARG A 2 62.60 -18.43 -3.92
C ARG A 2 61.93 -17.07 -4.01
N GLY A 3 61.34 -16.76 -5.16
CA GLY A 3 60.62 -15.51 -5.39
C GLY A 3 59.61 -15.65 -6.52
N VAL A 4 58.82 -16.74 -6.50
CA VAL A 4 57.63 -16.91 -7.33
C VAL A 4 56.51 -17.24 -6.36
N LEU A 5 55.81 -16.23 -5.86
CA LEU A 5 54.50 -16.39 -5.25
C LEU A 5 53.59 -15.23 -5.67
N LEU A 6 52.68 -15.60 -6.58
CA LEU A 6 51.28 -15.24 -6.55
C LEU A 6 50.95 -13.75 -6.69
N ALA A 7 50.54 -13.44 -7.92
CA ALA A 7 49.51 -12.46 -8.21
C ALA A 7 48.40 -12.53 -7.15
N SER A 8 48.40 -11.56 -6.24
CA SER A 8 47.28 -11.29 -5.35
C SER A 8 46.19 -10.64 -6.19
N ALA A 9 45.38 -11.50 -6.81
CA ALA A 9 44.13 -11.14 -7.43
C ALA A 9 43.21 -10.41 -6.44
N ALA A 10 42.38 -9.53 -7.02
CA ALA A 10 41.27 -8.82 -6.40
C ALA A 10 41.59 -7.48 -5.71
N GLU A 11 42.14 -6.52 -6.47
CA GLU A 11 41.48 -5.22 -6.45
C GLU A 11 40.09 -5.42 -7.08
N VAL A 12 39.07 -5.63 -6.25
CA VAL A 12 37.69 -5.46 -6.69
C VAL A 12 37.61 -3.98 -7.08
N PRO A 13 37.45 -3.64 -8.38
CA PRO A 13 37.25 -2.25 -8.74
C PRO A 13 35.95 -1.87 -8.04
N GLN A 14 36.04 -0.97 -7.06
CA GLN A 14 34.86 -0.38 -6.47
C GLN A 14 34.22 0.41 -7.60
N ARG A 15 33.28 -0.23 -8.33
CA ARG A 15 32.60 0.38 -9.45
C ARG A 15 32.02 1.67 -8.90
N ARG A 16 32.43 2.82 -9.46
CA ARG A 16 31.69 4.07 -9.28
C ARG A 16 30.33 3.88 -9.97
N VAL A 17 29.44 3.13 -9.33
CA VAL A 17 28.00 3.38 -9.44
C VAL A 17 27.87 4.87 -9.15
N GLY A 18 27.48 5.66 -10.16
CA GLY A 18 27.53 7.11 -10.09
C GLY A 18 26.87 7.60 -8.80
N MET A 19 27.52 8.52 -8.07
CA MET A 19 27.11 9.02 -6.74
C MET A 19 25.63 9.44 -6.66
N TRP A 20 25.02 9.76 -7.80
CA TRP A 20 23.59 10.03 -7.95
C TRP A 20 22.69 8.91 -7.45
N TYR A 21 23.15 7.66 -7.39
CA TYR A 21 22.38 6.53 -6.88
C TYR A 21 22.39 6.41 -5.34
N GLU A 22 23.26 7.15 -4.65
CA GLU A 22 23.36 7.11 -3.17
C GLU A 22 22.13 7.70 -2.47
N ILE A 23 21.31 8.48 -3.18
CA ILE A 23 20.02 9.00 -2.66
C ILE A 23 18.89 7.97 -2.77
N LEU A 24 19.03 6.96 -3.63
CA LEU A 24 17.96 5.99 -3.86
C LEU A 24 17.57 5.20 -2.60
N PRO A 25 18.50 4.77 -1.72
CA PRO A 25 18.13 4.03 -0.51
C PRO A 25 17.25 4.85 0.44
N SER A 26 17.57 6.14 0.67
CA SER A 26 16.76 7.00 1.54
C SER A 26 15.40 7.31 0.90
N ALA A 27 15.37 7.62 -0.40
CA ALA A 27 14.14 7.83 -1.15
C ALA A 27 13.25 6.57 -1.15
N ALA A 28 13.82 5.37 -1.28
CA ALA A 28 13.10 4.12 -1.24
C ALA A 28 12.45 3.86 0.13
N ILE A 29 13.16 4.14 1.23
CA ILE A 29 12.61 3.99 2.59
C ILE A 29 11.44 4.97 2.79
N THR A 30 11.58 6.23 2.39
CA THR A 30 10.49 7.21 2.47
C THR A 30 9.29 6.80 1.63
N TYR A 31 9.52 6.33 0.40
CA TYR A 31 8.47 5.86 -0.50
C TYR A 31 7.69 4.68 0.11
N LEU A 32 8.39 3.69 0.65
CA LEU A 32 7.77 2.56 1.34
C LEU A 32 6.98 3.01 2.58
N GLY A 33 7.54 3.91 3.38
CA GLY A 33 6.87 4.46 4.55
C GLY A 33 5.54 5.17 4.23
N LEU A 34 5.42 5.76 3.04
CA LEU A 34 4.19 6.40 2.58
C LEU A 34 3.19 5.42 1.93
N ILE A 35 3.67 4.38 1.26
CA ILE A 35 2.81 3.41 0.56
C ILE A 35 2.14 2.43 1.52
N ILE A 36 2.89 1.92 2.50
CA ILE A 36 2.40 0.92 3.45
C ILE A 36 1.07 1.35 4.09
N PRO A 37 0.91 2.56 4.65
CA PRO A 37 -0.38 2.98 5.22
C PRO A 37 -1.49 3.11 4.16
N GLY A 38 -1.17 3.54 2.94
CA GLY A 38 -2.14 3.61 1.84
C GLY A 38 -2.70 2.24 1.47
N ILE A 39 -1.82 1.24 1.31
CA ILE A 39 -2.23 -0.14 1.00
C ILE A 39 -2.99 -0.74 2.19
N ALA A 40 -2.48 -0.58 3.42
CA ALA A 40 -3.12 -1.09 4.63
C ALA A 40 -4.54 -0.55 4.79
N THR A 41 -4.75 0.75 4.58
CA THR A 41 -6.08 1.36 4.70
C THR A 41 -7.07 0.84 3.64
N VAL A 42 -6.63 0.56 2.40
CA VAL A 42 -7.49 -0.07 1.39
C VAL A 42 -7.96 -1.46 1.84
N TYR A 43 -7.05 -2.29 2.36
CA TYR A 43 -7.41 -3.61 2.86
C TYR A 43 -8.35 -3.54 4.07
N ILE A 44 -8.06 -2.68 5.05
CA ILE A 44 -8.90 -2.50 6.24
C ILE A 44 -10.29 -1.99 5.85
N GLN A 45 -10.37 -1.01 4.95
CA GLN A 45 -11.66 -0.46 4.51
C GLN A 45 -12.49 -1.50 3.76
N ARG A 46 -11.87 -2.32 2.91
CA ARG A 46 -12.59 -3.42 2.25
C ARG A 46 -13.02 -4.49 3.23
N PHE A 47 -12.17 -4.86 4.18
CA PHE A 47 -12.50 -5.86 5.21
C PHE A 47 -13.71 -5.43 6.05
N THR A 48 -13.73 -4.17 6.48
CA THR A 48 -14.80 -3.63 7.34
C THR A 48 -16.12 -3.32 6.60
N ASN A 49 -16.10 -3.18 5.27
CA ASN A 49 -17.28 -2.86 4.46
C ASN A 49 -17.73 -4.05 3.56
N ASN A 50 -17.61 -5.29 4.05
CA ASN A 50 -18.02 -6.50 3.32
C ASN A 50 -17.40 -6.62 1.91
N GLY A 51 -16.12 -6.29 1.78
CA GLY A 51 -15.38 -6.36 0.51
C GLY A 51 -15.62 -5.18 -0.44
N LYS A 52 -16.51 -4.24 -0.10
CA LYS A 52 -16.76 -3.04 -0.90
C LYS A 52 -15.87 -1.89 -0.43
N ASN A 53 -15.74 -0.89 -1.29
CA ASN A 53 -15.06 0.35 -0.90
C ASN A 53 -15.94 1.13 0.10
N LYS A 54 -15.29 1.82 1.05
CA LYS A 54 -15.99 2.70 1.99
C LYS A 54 -16.75 3.79 1.23
N ARG A 55 -18.04 3.98 1.53
CA ARG A 55 -18.85 5.05 0.93
C ARG A 55 -18.29 6.42 1.35
N MET A 56 -18.06 7.30 0.37
CA MET A 56 -17.73 8.70 0.63
C MET A 56 -19.04 9.48 0.83
N ILE A 57 -19.12 10.25 1.91
CA ILE A 57 -20.27 11.07 2.26
C ILE A 57 -19.83 12.51 2.08
N ARG A 58 -20.38 13.21 1.09
CA ARG A 58 -20.01 14.61 0.79
C ARG A 58 -21.12 15.56 1.23
N ASP A 59 -22.37 15.14 1.03
CA ASP A 59 -23.54 15.94 1.33
C ASP A 59 -24.45 15.31 2.39
N VAL A 60 -25.38 16.10 2.94
CA VAL A 60 -26.40 15.62 3.89
C VAL A 60 -27.29 14.54 3.26
N LYS A 61 -27.53 14.61 1.95
CA LYS A 61 -28.30 13.59 1.22
C LYS A 61 -27.59 12.24 1.22
N ASP A 62 -26.26 12.22 1.09
CA ASP A 62 -25.47 10.99 1.16
C ASP A 62 -25.55 10.36 2.56
N TRP A 63 -25.52 11.20 3.60
CA TRP A 63 -25.68 10.75 4.98
C TRP A 63 -27.06 10.16 5.23
N GLN A 64 -28.11 10.86 4.81
CA GLN A 64 -29.49 10.38 4.95
C GLN A 64 -29.71 9.05 4.22
N ALA A 65 -29.11 8.88 3.03
CA ALA A 65 -29.14 7.62 2.30
C ALA A 65 -28.43 6.48 3.06
N LEU A 66 -27.27 6.74 3.65
CA LEU A 66 -26.53 5.75 4.44
C LEU A 66 -27.27 5.38 5.74
N GLU A 67 -27.86 6.36 6.42
CA GLU A 67 -28.67 6.15 7.61
C GLU A 67 -29.94 5.33 7.29
N ARG A 68 -30.58 5.61 6.15
CA ARG A 68 -31.70 4.81 5.64
C ARG A 68 -31.26 3.38 5.36
N GLU A 69 -30.15 3.19 4.67
CA GLU A 69 -29.60 1.85 4.42
C GLU A 69 -29.33 1.12 5.73
N LYS A 70 -28.69 1.74 6.72
CA LYS A 70 -28.44 1.15 8.05
C LYS A 70 -29.73 0.72 8.77
N ARG A 71 -30.83 1.48 8.65
CA ARG A 71 -32.12 1.11 9.26
C ARG A 71 -32.80 -0.05 8.56
N ILE A 72 -32.63 -0.17 7.25
CA ILE A 72 -33.25 -1.21 6.41
C ILE A 72 -32.42 -2.50 6.43
N SER A 73 -31.09 -2.37 6.47
CA SER A 73 -30.08 -3.42 6.52
C SER A 73 -29.80 -3.81 7.97
N SER A 74 -30.43 -4.87 8.47
CA SER A 74 -30.04 -5.45 9.76
C SER A 74 -28.66 -6.14 9.69
N THR A 75 -28.36 -6.81 8.57
CA THR A 75 -27.18 -7.68 8.40
C THR A 75 -26.50 -7.55 7.03
N GLY A 76 -26.94 -6.65 6.16
CA GLY A 76 -26.33 -6.45 4.85
C GLY A 76 -27.22 -5.75 3.83
N PHE A 77 -26.69 -5.65 2.60
CA PHE A 77 -27.39 -5.02 1.49
C PHE A 77 -28.68 -5.76 1.16
N LYS A 78 -29.76 -5.00 0.96
CA LYS A 78 -31.05 -5.51 0.50
C LYS A 78 -31.32 -5.00 -0.91
N GLY A 79 -31.64 -5.91 -1.81
CA GLY A 79 -32.06 -5.65 -3.18
C GLY A 79 -33.57 -5.86 -3.37
N LEU A 80 -33.94 -6.23 -4.60
CA LEU A 80 -35.33 -6.46 -5.02
C LEU A 80 -35.95 -7.68 -4.33
N GLU A 81 -35.14 -8.58 -3.78
CA GLU A 81 -35.58 -9.78 -3.06
C GLU A 81 -36.32 -9.50 -1.75
N ASN A 82 -36.30 -8.24 -1.28
CA ASN A 82 -36.99 -7.82 -0.06
C ASN A 82 -38.32 -7.09 -0.36
N ILE A 83 -38.84 -7.16 -1.59
CA ILE A 83 -40.10 -6.54 -1.99
C ILE A 83 -41.04 -7.65 -2.46
N ASP A 84 -42.26 -7.69 -1.89
CA ASP A 84 -43.35 -8.61 -2.22
C ASP A 84 -44.27 -7.99 -3.30
#